data_AF-A0A945FH00-F1
#
_entry.id   AF-A0A945FH00-F1
#
_cell.length_a   1.000
_cell.length_b   1.000
_cell.length_c   1.000
_cell.angle_alpha   90.00
_cell.angle_beta   90.00
_cell.angle_gamma   90.00
#
_symmetry.space_group_name_H-M   'P 1'
#
loop_
_entity.id
_entity.type
_entity.pdbx_description
1 polymer ?
#
loop_
_entity_poly.entity_id
_entity_poly.type
_entity_poly.pdbx_seq_one_letter_code
_entity_poly.pdbx_strand_id
1 'polypeptide(L)'
;MAKAYLSTAPGRCGIIGNPTDMYGGSVISCSTQERAAVIIEPSDVLSFEVAGQRCEIHHPDDLQPDGGYFDVAKAIVHFLNLADAKFSLRWACDVPFAAGLSSSSAMSVSILNAIFAYLKRDEHLYFRAEMARHIELNYMALCGYQDAYMCTFGGLNYMDFRGKQFYRAFGDEPYATIEPIHPYVSEHPFILAHTGIKRSSGTVHVPIRERWLEGDREVTRCYLRIAHLARMGKRAVLQNDWARLGQLMIENHEIQRDLGGS
;
A
#
# COMPACT_ATOMS: atom_id res chain seq x y z
N MET A 1 28.13 -10.65 -16.61
CA MET A 1 27.44 -11.62 -15.73
C MET A 1 26.09 -11.04 -15.38
N ALA A 2 25.02 -11.80 -15.59
CA ALA A 2 23.70 -11.41 -15.12
C ALA A 2 23.70 -11.48 -13.58
N LYS A 3 23.27 -10.41 -12.92
CA LYS A 3 23.39 -10.24 -11.46
C LYS A 3 22.05 -10.52 -10.81
N ALA A 4 22.09 -11.11 -9.62
CA ALA A 4 20.95 -11.14 -8.72
C ALA A 4 20.71 -9.74 -8.12
N TYR A 5 19.46 -9.40 -7.85
CA TYR A 5 19.09 -8.17 -7.14
C TYR A 5 18.18 -8.51 -5.97
N LEU A 6 18.45 -7.91 -4.82
CA LEU A 6 17.59 -7.95 -3.63
C LEU A 6 16.84 -6.63 -3.52
N SER A 7 15.53 -6.73 -3.36
CA SER A 7 14.63 -5.62 -3.09
C SER A 7 13.88 -5.88 -1.81
N THR A 8 13.63 -4.83 -1.03
CA THR A 8 12.80 -4.94 0.18
C THR A 8 11.89 -3.71 0.32
N ALA A 9 10.71 -3.92 0.90
CA ALA A 9 9.73 -2.88 1.19
C ALA A 9 9.15 -3.12 2.58
N PRO A 10 8.98 -2.06 3.39
CA PRO A 10 8.42 -2.19 4.73
C PRO A 10 6.91 -2.42 4.70
N GLY A 11 6.37 -3.02 5.76
CA GLY A 11 4.97 -2.85 6.14
C GLY A 11 4.68 -1.41 6.58
N ARG A 12 3.41 -1.08 6.86
CA ARG A 12 3.02 0.27 7.29
C ARG A 12 1.91 0.28 8.33
N CYS A 13 1.96 1.24 9.24
CA CYS A 13 0.89 1.53 10.19
C CYS A 13 0.30 2.92 9.88
N GLY A 14 -1.03 2.98 9.76
CA GLY A 14 -1.76 4.25 9.66
C GLY A 14 -1.92 4.87 11.05
N ILE A 15 -1.57 6.14 11.19
CA ILE A 15 -1.70 6.89 12.46
C ILE A 15 -3.04 7.61 12.51
N ILE A 16 -3.37 8.38 11.48
CA ILE A 16 -4.62 9.15 11.40
C ILE A 16 -4.95 9.49 9.94
N GLY A 17 -6.23 9.72 9.63
CA GLY A 17 -6.72 10.12 8.32
C GLY A 17 -7.23 8.97 7.47
N ASN A 18 -6.92 7.72 7.84
CA ASN A 18 -7.42 6.54 7.15
C ASN A 18 -8.97 6.47 7.27
N PRO A 19 -9.71 6.13 6.19
CA PRO A 19 -9.29 5.75 4.84
C PRO A 19 -9.51 6.85 3.80
N THR A 20 -9.25 8.12 4.15
CA THR A 20 -9.54 9.26 3.25
C THR A 20 -8.62 9.37 2.03
N ASP A 21 -7.58 8.56 1.94
CA ASP A 21 -6.67 8.50 0.80
C ASP A 21 -7.40 8.12 -0.50
N MET A 22 -8.44 7.29 -0.43
CA MET A 22 -9.32 6.96 -1.58
C MET A 22 -10.28 8.09 -1.96
N TYR A 23 -10.42 9.12 -1.11
CA TYR A 23 -11.44 10.15 -1.18
C TYR A 23 -10.83 11.55 -1.33
N GLY A 24 -9.56 11.62 -1.71
CA GLY A 24 -8.86 12.89 -1.94
C GLY A 24 -8.46 13.62 -0.66
N GLY A 25 -8.46 12.90 0.46
CA GLY A 25 -8.09 13.41 1.77
C GLY A 25 -6.59 13.31 2.06
N SER A 26 -6.27 13.23 3.34
CA SER A 26 -4.88 13.20 3.80
C SER A 26 -4.73 12.22 4.95
N VAL A 27 -3.54 11.64 5.07
CA VAL A 27 -3.23 10.66 6.12
C VAL A 27 -1.84 10.91 6.69
N ILE A 28 -1.60 10.40 7.88
CA ILE A 28 -0.26 10.25 8.45
C ILE A 28 -0.05 8.77 8.70
N SER A 29 1.06 8.24 8.18
CA SER A 29 1.41 6.84 8.31
C SER A 29 2.91 6.69 8.52
N CYS A 30 3.31 5.60 9.17
CA CYS A 30 4.70 5.22 9.35
C CYS A 30 4.97 3.82 8.83
N SER A 31 6.22 3.57 8.44
CA SER A 31 6.70 2.21 8.16
C SER A 31 6.89 1.42 9.44
N THR A 32 6.65 0.12 9.36
CA THR A 32 7.02 -0.81 10.41
C THR A 32 8.39 -1.44 10.12
N GLN A 33 8.91 -2.23 11.07
CA GLN A 33 10.23 -2.87 10.92
C GLN A 33 10.17 -4.10 10.01
N GLU A 34 9.02 -4.76 9.98
CA GLU A 34 8.71 -5.91 9.14
C GLU A 34 8.81 -5.53 7.66
N ARG A 35 9.29 -6.46 6.84
CA ARG A 35 9.60 -6.28 5.42
C ARG A 35 9.11 -7.45 4.57
N ALA A 36 8.67 -7.12 3.37
CA ALA A 36 8.68 -8.06 2.26
C ALA A 36 10.05 -7.98 1.58
N ALA A 37 10.70 -9.12 1.34
CA ALA A 37 11.99 -9.22 0.67
C ALA A 37 11.87 -10.11 -0.57
N VAL A 38 12.38 -9.63 -1.70
CA VAL A 38 12.33 -10.32 -3.00
C VAL A 38 13.73 -10.35 -3.59
N ILE A 39 14.18 -11.54 -3.96
CA ILE A 39 15.39 -11.74 -4.75
C ILE A 39 14.94 -12.10 -6.17
N ILE A 40 15.52 -11.40 -7.15
CA ILE A 40 15.41 -11.73 -8.57
C ILE A 40 16.76 -12.22 -9.07
N GLU A 41 16.77 -13.35 -9.75
CA GLU A 41 17.98 -13.98 -10.29
C GLU A 41 17.77 -14.38 -11.75
N PRO A 42 18.82 -14.38 -12.59
CA PRO A 42 18.72 -14.92 -13.94
C PRO A 42 18.34 -16.40 -13.92
N SER A 43 17.42 -16.81 -14.79
CA SER A 43 16.94 -18.20 -14.92
C SER A 43 16.53 -18.47 -16.36
N ASP A 44 16.60 -19.72 -16.81
CA ASP A 44 16.15 -20.09 -18.16
C ASP A 44 14.62 -20.05 -18.31
N VAL A 45 13.91 -20.19 -17.20
CA VAL A 45 12.45 -20.20 -17.11
C VAL A 45 11.99 -19.12 -16.12
N LEU A 46 10.89 -18.43 -16.45
CA LEU A 46 10.21 -17.56 -15.51
C LEU A 46 9.60 -18.40 -14.38
N SER A 47 10.05 -18.17 -13.14
CA SER A 47 9.53 -18.93 -12.01
C SER A 47 9.38 -18.08 -10.75
N PHE A 48 8.44 -18.48 -9.92
CA PHE A 48 8.15 -17.88 -8.62
C PHE A 48 8.34 -18.90 -7.52
N GLU A 49 8.95 -18.52 -6.40
CA GLU A 49 9.14 -19.41 -5.27
C GLU A 49 8.95 -18.69 -3.93
N VAL A 50 8.14 -19.31 -3.06
CA VAL A 50 7.86 -18.84 -1.69
C VAL A 50 7.57 -20.04 -0.80
N ALA A 51 8.12 -20.03 0.43
CA ALA A 51 7.84 -21.05 1.45
C ALA A 51 7.99 -22.51 0.95
N GLY A 52 8.96 -22.76 0.06
CA GLY A 52 9.21 -24.09 -0.53
C GLY A 52 8.25 -24.49 -1.65
N GLN A 53 7.28 -23.65 -2.00
CA GLN A 53 6.43 -23.82 -3.18
C GLN A 53 7.07 -23.12 -4.38
N ARG A 54 6.97 -23.73 -5.56
CA ARG A 54 7.48 -23.19 -6.82
C ARG A 54 6.40 -23.23 -7.89
N CYS A 55 6.29 -22.15 -8.65
CA CYS A 55 5.41 -22.02 -9.80
C CYS A 55 6.26 -21.60 -11.01
N GLU A 56 6.18 -22.36 -12.10
CA GLU A 56 6.85 -22.03 -13.36
C GLU A 56 5.82 -21.50 -14.35
N ILE A 57 6.23 -20.51 -15.14
CA ILE A 57 5.40 -19.87 -16.17
C ILE A 57 5.97 -20.30 -17.52
N HIS A 58 5.20 -21.09 -18.26
CA HIS A 58 5.56 -21.56 -19.60
C HIS A 58 4.73 -20.86 -20.68
N HIS A 59 3.52 -20.45 -20.34
CA HIS A 59 2.59 -19.77 -21.22
C HIS A 59 2.01 -18.52 -20.54
N PRO A 60 1.63 -17.48 -21.30
CA PRO A 60 0.98 -16.29 -20.75
C PRO A 60 -0.28 -16.59 -19.91
N ASP A 61 -0.99 -17.68 -20.21
CA ASP A 61 -2.17 -18.11 -19.47
C ASP A 61 -1.85 -18.59 -18.04
N ASP A 62 -0.62 -19.01 -17.76
CA ASP A 62 -0.17 -19.40 -16.41
C ASP A 62 -0.11 -18.18 -15.45
N LEU A 63 -0.14 -16.96 -15.99
CA LEU A 63 -0.19 -15.71 -15.24
C LEU A 63 -1.61 -15.34 -14.77
N GLN A 64 -2.63 -16.14 -15.07
CA GLN A 64 -3.96 -15.90 -14.53
C GLN A 64 -3.96 -16.10 -13.00
N PRO A 65 -4.47 -15.13 -12.22
CA PRO A 65 -4.64 -15.27 -10.78
C PRO A 65 -5.56 -16.46 -10.44
N ASP A 66 -5.17 -17.25 -9.45
CA ASP A 66 -5.91 -18.44 -9.01
C ASP A 66 -6.32 -18.39 -7.53
N GLY A 67 -6.14 -17.24 -6.87
CA GLY A 67 -6.36 -17.05 -5.43
C GLY A 67 -5.19 -17.53 -4.57
N GLY A 68 -4.07 -17.92 -5.18
CA GLY A 68 -2.90 -18.45 -4.51
C GLY A 68 -1.86 -17.41 -4.09
N TYR A 69 -0.75 -17.89 -3.52
CA TYR A 69 0.36 -17.04 -3.06
C TYR A 69 1.09 -16.29 -4.18
N PHE A 70 0.88 -16.70 -5.43
CA PHE A 70 1.61 -16.19 -6.58
C PHE A 70 0.86 -15.09 -7.35
N ASP A 71 -0.40 -14.80 -6.99
CA ASP A 71 -1.25 -13.84 -7.72
C ASP A 71 -0.62 -12.46 -7.86
N VAL A 72 0.04 -11.96 -6.81
CA VAL A 72 0.76 -10.68 -6.85
C VAL A 72 1.85 -10.68 -7.92
N ALA A 73 2.69 -11.71 -7.94
CA ALA A 73 3.78 -11.83 -8.91
C ALA A 73 3.23 -12.02 -10.32
N LYS A 74 2.23 -12.89 -10.49
CA LYS A 74 1.53 -13.13 -11.75
C LYS A 74 0.94 -11.85 -12.33
N ALA A 75 0.20 -11.08 -11.53
CA ALA A 75 -0.41 -9.82 -11.93
C ALA A 75 0.63 -8.78 -12.37
N ILE A 76 1.75 -8.66 -11.64
CA ILE A 76 2.84 -7.73 -12.00
C ILE A 76 3.50 -8.12 -13.31
N VAL A 77 3.85 -9.40 -13.47
CA VAL A 77 4.48 -9.89 -14.71
C VAL A 77 3.55 -9.74 -15.90
N HIS A 78 2.27 -10.05 -15.73
CA HIS A 78 1.25 -9.86 -16.75
C HIS A 78 1.12 -8.38 -17.15
N PHE A 79 0.99 -7.48 -16.16
CA PHE A 79 0.88 -6.04 -16.40
C PHE A 79 2.10 -5.46 -17.12
N LEU A 80 3.31 -5.95 -16.80
CA LEU A 80 4.55 -5.52 -17.44
C LEU A 80 4.84 -6.22 -18.77
N ASN A 81 3.95 -7.14 -19.21
CA ASN A 81 4.13 -7.97 -20.40
C ASN A 81 5.46 -8.75 -20.41
N LEU A 82 5.75 -9.44 -19.29
CA LEU A 82 7.01 -10.15 -19.05
C LEU A 82 6.85 -11.68 -19.05
N ALA A 83 5.86 -12.23 -19.76
CA ALA A 83 5.62 -13.68 -19.80
C ALA A 83 6.82 -14.49 -20.32
N ASP A 84 7.60 -13.94 -21.26
CA ASP A 84 8.79 -14.58 -21.84
C ASP A 84 10.09 -14.25 -21.07
N ALA A 85 9.98 -13.64 -19.89
CA ALA A 85 11.15 -13.21 -19.13
C ALA A 85 11.98 -14.40 -18.61
N LYS A 86 13.28 -14.17 -18.47
CA LYS A 86 14.26 -15.18 -18.08
C LYS A 86 14.84 -14.88 -16.70
N PHE A 87 13.99 -14.95 -15.69
CA PHE A 87 14.37 -14.73 -14.29
C PHE A 87 13.51 -15.56 -13.33
N SER A 88 14.07 -15.87 -12.17
CA SER A 88 13.32 -16.43 -11.04
C SER A 88 13.14 -15.37 -9.96
N LEU A 89 11.94 -15.28 -9.39
CA LEU A 89 11.65 -14.50 -8.19
C LEU A 89 11.51 -15.42 -6.98
N ARG A 90 12.21 -15.08 -5.90
CA ARG A 90 12.12 -15.74 -4.60
C ARG A 90 11.79 -14.72 -3.54
N TRP A 91 10.86 -15.01 -2.64
CA TRP A 91 10.49 -14.03 -1.62
C TRP A 91 10.20 -14.60 -0.25
N ALA A 92 10.30 -13.72 0.74
CA ALA A 92 9.92 -13.93 2.13
C ALA A 92 9.24 -12.65 2.65
N CYS A 93 8.33 -12.81 3.61
CA CYS A 93 7.59 -11.70 4.20
C CYS A 93 7.34 -11.99 5.67
N ASP A 94 7.82 -11.11 6.55
CA ASP A 94 7.48 -11.14 7.98
C ASP A 94 6.41 -10.09 8.34
N VAL A 95 5.92 -9.31 7.36
CA VAL A 95 4.76 -8.42 7.55
C VAL A 95 3.52 -9.29 7.81
N PRO A 96 2.83 -9.14 8.95
CA PRO A 96 1.67 -9.96 9.28
C PRO A 96 0.54 -9.83 8.25
N PHE A 97 0.15 -10.96 7.65
CA PHE A 97 -0.93 -11.03 6.68
C PHE A 97 -2.29 -10.74 7.32
N ALA A 98 -3.12 -9.96 6.63
CA ALA A 98 -4.46 -9.59 7.06
C ALA A 98 -4.53 -8.88 8.44
N ALA A 99 -3.42 -8.26 8.86
CA ALA A 99 -3.31 -7.49 10.10
C ALA A 99 -3.47 -5.97 9.91
N GLY A 100 -3.78 -5.52 8.69
CA GLY A 100 -3.84 -4.10 8.36
C GLY A 100 -2.49 -3.41 8.24
N LEU A 101 -1.41 -4.17 8.03
CA LEU A 101 -0.02 -3.68 7.91
C LEU A 101 0.52 -3.61 6.47
N SER A 102 -0.37 -3.76 5.48
CA SER A 102 -0.06 -3.66 4.04
C SER A 102 0.96 -4.70 3.54
N SER A 103 0.82 -5.95 3.98
CA SER A 103 1.66 -7.07 3.51
C SER A 103 1.60 -7.27 1.99
N SER A 104 0.42 -7.11 1.38
CA SER A 104 0.24 -7.18 -0.07
C SER A 104 1.03 -6.09 -0.78
N SER A 105 0.82 -4.83 -0.40
CA SER A 105 1.49 -3.70 -1.05
C SER A 105 3.00 -3.70 -0.83
N ALA A 106 3.46 -4.17 0.34
CA ALA A 106 4.89 -4.40 0.56
C ALA A 106 5.45 -5.44 -0.42
N MET A 107 4.75 -6.56 -0.62
CA MET A 107 5.16 -7.58 -1.60
C MET A 107 5.14 -7.02 -3.03
N SER A 108 4.06 -6.34 -3.41
CA SER A 108 3.91 -5.72 -4.73
C SER A 108 5.05 -4.75 -5.06
N VAL A 109 5.36 -3.85 -4.12
CA VAL A 109 6.46 -2.87 -4.27
C VAL A 109 7.82 -3.57 -4.31
N SER A 110 8.06 -4.57 -3.46
CA SER A 110 9.32 -5.33 -3.48
C SER A 110 9.55 -6.05 -4.81
N ILE A 111 8.52 -6.71 -5.35
CA ILE A 111 8.58 -7.41 -6.64
C ILE A 111 8.83 -6.41 -7.78
N LEU A 112 8.06 -5.32 -7.85
CA LEU A 112 8.24 -4.28 -8.87
C LEU A 112 9.66 -3.70 -8.85
N ASN A 113 10.17 -3.37 -7.66
CA ASN A 113 11.51 -2.83 -7.49
C ASN A 113 12.60 -3.84 -7.90
N ALA A 114 12.43 -5.13 -7.59
CA ALA A 114 13.35 -6.18 -8.02
C ALA A 114 13.37 -6.28 -9.56
N ILE A 115 12.20 -6.34 -10.20
CA ILE A 115 12.07 -6.39 -11.65
C ILE A 115 12.69 -5.15 -12.31
N PHE A 116 12.41 -3.95 -11.82
CA PHE A 116 13.00 -2.72 -12.38
C PHE A 116 14.51 -2.68 -12.23
N ALA A 117 15.06 -3.10 -11.09
CA ALA A 117 16.50 -3.22 -10.91
C ALA A 117 17.10 -4.23 -11.91
N TYR A 118 16.46 -5.39 -12.09
CA TYR A 118 16.88 -6.41 -13.05
C TYR A 118 16.86 -5.93 -14.50
N LEU A 119 15.79 -5.24 -14.89
CA LEU A 119 15.61 -4.64 -16.21
C LEU A 119 16.39 -3.34 -16.41
N LYS A 120 17.09 -2.86 -15.37
CA LYS A 120 17.81 -1.58 -15.35
C LYS A 120 16.92 -0.39 -15.70
N ARG A 121 15.67 -0.42 -15.26
CA ARG A 121 14.72 0.69 -15.37
C ARG A 121 14.82 1.55 -14.12
N ASP A 122 15.18 2.81 -14.29
CA ASP A 122 15.21 3.77 -13.20
C ASP A 122 13.95 4.63 -13.20
N GLU A 123 12.88 4.05 -12.67
CA GLU A 123 11.59 4.75 -12.55
C GLU A 123 11.53 5.58 -11.26
N HIS A 124 10.92 6.77 -11.33
CA HIS A 124 10.72 7.61 -10.15
C HIS A 124 9.79 6.94 -9.12
N LEU A 125 10.03 7.14 -7.82
CA LEU A 125 9.26 6.51 -6.72
C LEU A 125 7.75 6.72 -6.85
N TYR A 126 7.30 7.93 -7.18
CA TYR A 126 5.89 8.22 -7.46
C TYR A 126 5.27 7.30 -8.52
N PHE A 127 5.97 7.08 -9.63
CA PHE A 127 5.50 6.20 -10.69
C PHE A 127 5.41 4.75 -10.21
N ARG A 128 6.37 4.29 -9.39
CA ARG A 128 6.35 2.95 -8.79
C ARG A 128 5.17 2.77 -7.83
N ALA A 129 4.91 3.76 -6.98
CA ALA A 129 3.79 3.74 -6.04
C ALA A 129 2.43 3.71 -6.77
N GLU A 130 2.26 4.56 -7.79
CA GLU A 130 1.06 4.54 -8.63
C GLU A 130 0.90 3.21 -9.36
N MET A 131 1.99 2.62 -9.87
CA MET A 131 1.93 1.33 -10.56
C MET A 131 1.54 0.20 -9.62
N ALA A 132 2.17 0.12 -8.45
CA ALA A 132 1.82 -0.87 -7.43
C ALA A 132 0.33 -0.76 -7.07
N ARG A 133 -0.14 0.47 -6.80
CA ARG A 133 -1.54 0.73 -6.50
C ARG A 133 -2.48 0.36 -7.65
N HIS A 134 -2.09 0.65 -8.89
CA HIS A 134 -2.91 0.35 -10.07
C HIS A 134 -3.04 -1.16 -10.28
N ILE A 135 -1.95 -1.92 -10.13
CA ILE A 135 -1.98 -3.38 -10.24
C ILE A 135 -2.85 -3.98 -9.14
N GLU A 136 -2.71 -3.54 -7.88
CA GLU A 136 -3.54 -4.03 -6.78
C GLU A 136 -5.05 -3.76 -6.99
N LEU A 137 -5.41 -2.60 -7.57
CA LEU A 137 -6.81 -2.28 -7.87
C LEU A 137 -7.45 -3.25 -8.84
N ASN A 138 -6.73 -3.54 -9.92
CA ASN A 138 -7.28 -4.18 -11.10
C ASN A 138 -7.20 -5.70 -11.04
N TYR A 139 -6.24 -6.23 -10.27
CA TYR A 139 -5.97 -7.67 -10.21
C TYR A 139 -6.24 -8.29 -8.84
N MET A 140 -6.51 -7.50 -7.80
CA MET A 140 -6.75 -8.03 -6.45
C MET A 140 -8.05 -7.50 -5.85
N ALA A 141 -7.99 -6.37 -5.14
CA ALA A 141 -9.11 -5.87 -4.35
C ALA A 141 -9.07 -4.34 -4.26
N LEU A 142 -10.23 -3.78 -3.91
CA LEU A 142 -10.35 -2.36 -3.61
C LEU A 142 -9.39 -1.99 -2.47
N CYS A 143 -8.39 -1.17 -2.79
CA CYS A 143 -7.34 -0.74 -1.87
C CYS A 143 -7.23 0.79 -1.83
N GLY A 144 -6.67 1.30 -0.72
CA GLY A 144 -6.27 2.70 -0.59
C GLY A 144 -5.00 3.02 -1.36
N TYR A 145 -4.69 4.30 -1.55
CA TYR A 145 -3.41 4.74 -2.13
C TYR A 145 -2.27 4.69 -1.12
N GLN A 146 -2.55 4.90 0.17
CA GLN A 146 -1.51 5.12 1.17
C GLN A 146 -0.56 3.91 1.33
N ASP A 147 -1.06 2.70 1.10
CA ASP A 147 -0.31 1.46 1.30
C ASP A 147 0.85 1.39 0.31
N ALA A 148 0.56 1.50 -0.99
CA ALA A 148 1.57 1.51 -2.04
C ALA A 148 2.58 2.64 -1.88
N TYR A 149 2.12 3.84 -1.49
CA TYR A 149 2.99 4.97 -1.22
C TYR A 149 3.91 4.73 -0.01
N MET A 150 3.38 4.27 1.12
CA MET A 150 4.21 4.02 2.31
C MET A 150 5.21 2.87 2.10
N CYS A 151 4.81 1.81 1.41
CA CYS A 151 5.71 0.71 1.07
C CYS A 151 6.81 1.14 0.09
N THR A 152 6.57 2.19 -0.71
CA THR A 152 7.57 2.74 -1.66
C THR A 152 8.50 3.76 -1.01
N PHE A 153 7.96 4.74 -0.28
CA PHE A 153 8.73 5.87 0.26
C PHE A 153 9.36 5.57 1.62
N GLY A 154 8.70 4.77 2.46
CA GLY A 154 9.17 4.47 3.81
C GLY A 154 9.13 5.64 4.80
N GLY A 155 9.48 5.38 6.06
CA GLY A 155 9.65 6.42 7.09
C GLY A 155 8.34 6.84 7.77
N LEU A 156 8.26 8.09 8.24
CA LEU A 156 7.03 8.70 8.78
C LEU A 156 6.65 9.89 7.89
N ASN A 157 5.46 9.80 7.28
CA ASN A 157 5.02 10.77 6.27
C ASN A 157 3.63 11.31 6.58
N TYR A 158 3.45 12.60 6.30
CA TYR A 158 2.15 13.14 5.96
C TYR A 158 1.95 13.00 4.45
N MET A 159 0.76 12.54 4.04
CA MET A 159 0.44 12.33 2.63
C MET A 159 -0.90 12.98 2.28
N ASP A 160 -0.96 13.72 1.18
CA ASP A 160 -2.19 14.36 0.66
C ASP A 160 -2.52 13.78 -0.73
N PHE A 161 -3.72 13.23 -0.87
CA PHE A 161 -4.18 12.51 -2.07
C PHE A 161 -5.21 13.32 -2.88
N ARG A 162 -5.27 14.64 -2.70
CA ARG A 162 -6.24 15.50 -3.40
C ARG A 162 -6.20 15.30 -4.91
N GLY A 163 -7.39 15.11 -5.48
CA GLY A 163 -7.55 14.87 -6.92
C GLY A 163 -7.54 13.39 -7.33
N LYS A 164 -7.33 12.47 -6.38
CA LYS A 164 -7.28 11.02 -6.62
C LYS A 164 -8.57 10.28 -6.26
N GLN A 165 -9.63 10.99 -5.89
CA GLN A 165 -10.89 10.39 -5.46
C GLN A 165 -11.69 9.69 -6.57
N PHE A 166 -11.36 9.89 -7.85
CA PHE A 166 -12.18 9.42 -8.98
C PHE A 166 -11.59 8.25 -9.78
N TYR A 167 -10.39 7.78 -9.45
CA TYR A 167 -9.75 6.61 -10.09
C TYR A 167 -9.66 6.76 -11.61
N ARG A 168 -8.71 7.57 -12.09
CA ARG A 168 -8.44 7.72 -13.52
C ARG A 168 -7.55 6.60 -14.03
N ALA A 169 -7.36 6.56 -15.36
CA ALA A 169 -6.43 5.64 -15.99
C ALA A 169 -5.01 5.84 -15.44
N PHE A 170 -4.21 4.78 -15.49
CA PHE A 170 -2.81 4.83 -15.07
C PHE A 170 -2.05 5.89 -15.87
N GLY A 171 -1.43 6.84 -15.16
CA GLY A 171 -0.71 7.97 -15.76
C GLY A 171 -1.51 9.28 -15.87
N ASP A 172 -2.84 9.25 -15.71
CA ASP A 172 -3.71 10.44 -15.83
C ASP A 172 -4.04 11.10 -14.48
N GLU A 173 -3.68 10.44 -13.37
CA GLU A 173 -3.87 10.97 -12.03
C GLU A 173 -2.70 11.87 -11.59
N PRO A 174 -2.96 12.91 -10.80
CA PRO A 174 -1.88 13.61 -10.11
C PRO A 174 -1.20 12.66 -9.12
N TYR A 175 0.10 12.86 -8.91
CA TYR A 175 0.81 12.24 -7.80
C TYR A 175 0.32 12.80 -6.47
N ALA A 176 0.31 11.94 -5.44
CA ALA A 176 0.09 12.39 -4.07
C ALA A 176 1.25 13.29 -3.63
N THR A 177 0.97 14.23 -2.71
CA THR A 177 2.06 14.96 -2.03
C THR A 177 2.57 14.10 -0.88
N ILE A 178 3.86 13.81 -0.87
CA ILE A 178 4.53 13.08 0.21
C ILE A 178 5.46 14.03 0.94
N GLU A 179 5.19 14.21 2.23
CA GLU A 179 5.97 15.06 3.11
C GLU A 179 6.55 14.21 4.24
N PRO A 180 7.86 13.90 4.19
CA PRO A 180 8.55 13.25 5.30
C PRO A 180 8.56 14.17 6.51
N ILE A 181 7.91 13.74 7.59
CA ILE A 181 7.84 14.50 8.85
C ILE A 181 8.75 13.92 9.93
N HIS A 182 9.35 12.74 9.70
CA HIS A 182 10.32 12.13 10.62
C HIS A 182 11.48 13.04 11.06
N PRO A 183 12.03 13.98 10.24
CA PRO A 183 13.14 14.83 10.70
C PRO A 183 12.74 15.81 11.81
N TYR A 184 11.44 16.05 11.99
CA TYR A 184 10.90 16.99 12.97
C TYR A 184 10.30 16.30 14.20
N VAL A 185 10.35 14.97 14.27
CA VAL A 185 9.75 14.17 15.33
C VAL A 185 10.85 13.39 16.04
N SER A 186 11.15 13.79 17.27
CA SER A 186 12.24 13.18 18.06
C SER A 186 11.81 11.93 18.83
N GLU A 187 10.52 11.79 19.13
CA GLU A 187 9.98 10.70 19.95
C GLU A 187 8.75 10.06 19.28
N HIS A 188 8.61 8.74 19.45
CA HIS A 188 7.50 7.96 18.91
C HIS A 188 6.79 7.21 20.03
N PRO A 189 5.75 7.79 20.67
CA PRO A 189 5.05 7.15 21.78
C PRO A 189 4.01 6.12 21.29
N PHE A 190 4.26 5.44 20.17
CA PHE A 190 3.33 4.49 19.57
C PHE A 190 3.68 3.05 19.97
N ILE A 191 2.66 2.28 20.30
CA ILE A 191 2.76 0.83 20.51
C ILE A 191 1.94 0.17 19.42
N LEU A 192 2.55 -0.74 18.68
CA LEU A 192 1.86 -1.61 17.74
C LEU A 192 1.45 -2.91 18.43
N ALA A 193 0.16 -3.22 18.42
CA ALA A 193 -0.39 -4.43 19.04
C ALA A 193 -1.19 -5.24 18.01
N HIS A 194 -0.83 -6.51 17.84
CA HIS A 194 -1.53 -7.44 16.96
C HIS A 194 -2.58 -8.23 17.75
N THR A 195 -3.86 -8.05 17.44
CA THR A 195 -4.98 -8.67 18.19
C THR A 195 -5.20 -10.15 17.87
N GLY A 196 -4.57 -10.69 16.82
CA GLY A 196 -4.83 -12.04 16.32
C GLY A 196 -6.05 -12.14 15.39
N ILE A 197 -6.87 -11.10 15.32
CA ILE A 197 -8.10 -11.09 14.51
C ILE A 197 -7.74 -10.74 13.06
N LYS A 198 -8.06 -11.66 12.15
CA LYS A 198 -7.97 -11.42 10.70
C LYS A 198 -9.24 -10.70 10.23
N ARG A 199 -9.07 -9.62 9.46
CA ARG A 199 -10.17 -8.88 8.82
C ARG A 199 -9.95 -8.81 7.31
N SER A 200 -11.03 -8.91 6.53
CA SER A 200 -11.02 -8.57 5.11
C SER A 200 -11.39 -7.10 4.94
N SER A 201 -10.48 -6.28 4.41
CA SER A 201 -10.72 -4.84 4.21
C SER A 201 -11.75 -4.57 3.11
N GLY A 202 -11.80 -5.43 2.08
CA GLY A 202 -12.67 -5.23 0.91
C GLY A 202 -14.17 -5.19 1.23
N THR A 203 -14.62 -6.00 2.19
CA THR A 203 -16.04 -6.08 2.57
C THR A 203 -16.55 -4.83 3.29
N VAL A 204 -15.65 -4.06 3.93
CA VAL A 204 -16.00 -2.85 4.69
C VAL A 204 -15.99 -1.61 3.80
N HIS A 205 -15.07 -1.55 2.82
CA HIS A 205 -14.88 -0.34 2.02
C HIS A 205 -15.87 -0.19 0.85
N VAL A 206 -16.35 -1.29 0.27
CA VAL A 206 -17.23 -1.25 -0.92
C VAL A 206 -18.52 -0.46 -0.67
N PRO A 207 -19.31 -0.72 0.40
CA PRO A 207 -20.58 0.01 0.61
C PRO A 207 -20.38 1.51 0.85
N ILE A 208 -19.30 1.89 1.55
CA ILE A 208 -19.00 3.30 1.82
C ILE A 208 -18.53 4.01 0.54
N ARG A 209 -17.78 3.29 -0.31
CA ARG A 209 -17.32 3.80 -1.60
C ARG A 209 -18.49 4.09 -2.53
N GLU A 210 -19.47 3.21 -2.59
CA GLU A 210 -20.69 3.40 -3.38
C GLU A 210 -21.46 4.64 -2.90
N ARG A 211 -21.73 4.75 -1.59
CA ARG A 211 -22.38 5.94 -1.00
C ARG A 211 -21.65 7.24 -1.31
N TRP A 212 -20.31 7.23 -1.27
CA TRP A 212 -19.52 8.41 -1.65
C TRP A 212 -19.71 8.80 -3.12
N LEU A 213 -19.68 7.82 -4.04
CA LEU A 213 -19.87 8.07 -5.47
C LEU A 213 -21.27 8.57 -5.79
N GLU A 214 -22.28 8.14 -5.01
CA GLU A 214 -23.65 8.63 -5.07
C GLU A 214 -23.83 10.04 -4.46
N GLY A 215 -22.80 10.59 -3.83
CA GLY A 215 -22.85 11.91 -3.21
C GLY A 215 -23.58 11.94 -1.87
N ASP A 216 -23.60 10.82 -1.13
CA ASP A 216 -24.14 10.77 0.23
C ASP A 216 -23.51 11.87 1.09
N ARG A 217 -24.37 12.77 1.57
CA ARG A 217 -23.96 13.98 2.31
C ARG A 217 -23.31 13.64 3.65
N GLU A 218 -23.77 12.59 4.31
CA GLU A 218 -23.21 12.16 5.59
C GLU A 218 -21.80 11.59 5.38
N VAL A 219 -21.65 10.65 4.44
CA VAL A 219 -20.33 10.07 4.10
C VAL A 219 -19.37 11.15 3.67
N THR A 220 -19.80 12.05 2.78
CA THR A 220 -18.97 13.16 2.29
C THR A 220 -18.49 14.05 3.43
N ARG A 221 -19.41 14.51 4.28
CA ARG A 221 -19.08 15.36 5.44
C ARG A 221 -18.11 14.67 6.40
N CYS A 222 -18.36 13.40 6.71
CA CYS A 222 -17.55 12.63 7.64
C CYS A 222 -16.13 12.39 7.10
N TYR A 223 -15.98 12.08 5.82
CA TYR A 223 -14.67 11.88 5.20
C TYR A 223 -13.88 13.18 5.02
N LEU A 224 -14.56 14.30 4.73
CA LEU A 224 -13.95 15.63 4.78
C LEU A 224 -13.49 15.98 6.21
N ARG A 225 -14.25 15.57 7.23
CA ARG A 225 -13.85 15.74 8.62
C ARG A 225 -12.60 14.92 8.94
N ILE A 226 -12.55 13.64 8.58
CA ILE A 226 -11.35 12.81 8.80
C ILE A 226 -10.12 13.40 8.08
N ALA A 227 -10.26 13.89 6.85
CA ALA A 227 -9.16 14.54 6.13
C ALA A 227 -8.65 15.79 6.87
N HIS A 228 -9.57 16.57 7.47
CA HIS A 228 -9.21 17.69 8.34
C HIS A 228 -8.51 17.22 9.62
N LEU A 229 -8.98 16.13 10.25
CA LEU A 229 -8.33 15.55 11.43
C LEU A 229 -6.89 15.14 11.14
N ALA A 230 -6.57 14.60 9.96
CA ALA A 230 -5.20 14.29 9.56
C ALA A 230 -4.30 15.54 9.49
N ARG A 231 -4.82 16.64 8.92
CA ARG A 231 -4.10 17.94 8.89
C ARG A 231 -3.86 18.49 10.29
N MET A 232 -4.84 18.34 11.18
CA MET A 232 -4.69 18.72 12.59
C MET A 232 -3.74 17.77 13.33
N GLY A 233 -3.74 16.49 12.98
CA GLY A 233 -2.82 15.48 13.47
C GLY A 233 -1.38 15.82 13.11
N LYS A 234 -1.13 16.32 11.89
CA LYS A 234 0.20 16.78 11.47
C LYS A 234 0.69 17.90 12.40
N ARG A 235 -0.17 18.87 12.69
CA ARG A 235 0.16 19.95 13.64
C ARG A 235 0.50 19.39 15.02
N ALA A 236 -0.30 18.46 15.52
CA ALA A 236 -0.07 17.84 16.82
C ALA A 236 1.26 17.07 16.88
N VAL A 237 1.55 16.26 15.86
CA VAL A 237 2.81 15.52 15.72
C VAL A 237 4.02 16.46 15.71
N LEU A 238 3.99 17.52 14.89
CA LEU A 238 5.09 18.49 14.80
C LEU A 238 5.30 19.31 16.09
N GLN A 239 4.29 19.38 16.95
CA GLN A 239 4.35 20.08 18.24
C GLN A 239 4.62 19.14 19.41
N ASN A 240 4.81 17.83 19.16
CA ASN A 240 4.85 16.77 20.17
C ASN A 240 3.62 16.78 21.11
N ASP A 241 2.47 17.26 20.62
CA ASP A 241 1.20 17.28 21.37
C ASP A 241 0.48 15.93 21.20
N TRP A 242 1.04 14.91 21.84
CA TRP A 242 0.57 13.53 21.76
C TRP A 242 -0.85 13.35 22.33
N ALA A 243 -1.19 14.12 23.36
CA ALA A 243 -2.53 14.12 23.94
C ALA A 243 -3.56 14.60 22.92
N ARG A 244 -3.26 15.70 22.19
CA ARG A 244 -4.14 16.17 21.13
C ARG A 244 -4.21 15.17 19.98
N LEU A 245 -3.11 14.56 19.57
CA LEU A 245 -3.11 13.54 18.53
C LEU A 245 -4.04 12.37 18.92
N GLY A 246 -3.95 11.88 20.16
CA GLY A 246 -4.81 10.82 20.67
C GLY A 246 -6.30 11.17 20.59
N GLN A 247 -6.68 12.40 20.96
CA GLN A 247 -8.07 12.87 20.82
C GLN A 247 -8.54 12.87 19.36
N LEU A 248 -7.70 13.30 18.43
CA LEU A 248 -8.02 13.32 17.00
C LEU A 248 -8.13 11.89 16.43
N MET A 249 -7.31 10.96 16.90
CA MET A 249 -7.38 9.54 16.52
C MET A 249 -8.68 8.90 17.01
N ILE A 250 -9.11 9.22 18.24
CA ILE A 250 -10.41 8.77 18.78
C ILE A 250 -11.54 9.26 17.88
N GLU A 251 -11.58 10.56 17.57
CA GLU A 251 -12.62 11.13 16.71
C GLU A 251 -12.62 10.50 15.31
N ASN A 252 -11.44 10.25 14.71
CA ASN A 252 -11.34 9.54 13.44
C ASN A 252 -11.96 8.14 13.54
N HIS A 253 -11.65 7.39 14.60
CA HIS A 253 -12.14 6.03 14.77
C HIS A 253 -13.65 6.00 15.01
N GLU A 254 -14.19 6.93 15.80
CA GLU A 254 -15.62 7.07 16.03
C GLU A 254 -16.38 7.33 14.72
N ILE A 255 -15.89 8.26 13.88
CA ILE A 255 -16.49 8.52 12.57
C ILE A 255 -16.48 7.27 11.69
N GLN A 256 -15.37 6.51 11.69
CA GLN A 256 -15.29 5.27 10.91
C GLN A 256 -16.29 4.23 11.40
N ARG A 257 -16.31 3.95 12.71
CA ARG A 257 -17.24 3.01 13.33
C ARG A 257 -18.69 3.38 13.05
N ASP A 258 -19.05 4.64 13.20
CA ASP A 258 -20.43 5.11 13.07
C ASP A 258 -20.94 5.07 11.62
N LEU A 259 -20.04 5.13 10.63
CA LEU A 259 -20.36 4.91 9.21
C LEU A 259 -20.44 3.43 8.80
N GLY A 260 -20.23 2.49 9.73
CA GLY A 260 -20.12 1.05 9.43
C GLY A 260 -18.74 0.63 8.90
N GLY A 261 -17.73 1.48 9.12
CA GLY A 261 -16.32 1.19 8.89
C GLY A 261 -15.71 0.29 9.98
N SER A 262 -14.39 0.07 9.88
CA SER A 262 -13.62 -0.88 10.72
C SER A 262 -13.17 -0.31 12.06
#